data_AF-A0A4S8NAD7-F1
#
_entry.id   AF-A0A4S8NAD7-F1
#
_cell.length_a   1.000
_cell.length_b   1.000
_cell.length_c   1.000
_cell.angle_alpha   90.00
_cell.angle_beta   90.00
_cell.angle_gamma   90.00
#
_symmetry.space_group_name_H-M   'P 1'
#
loop_
_entity.id
_entity.type
_entity.pdbx_description
1 polymer ?
#
loop_
_entity_poly.entity_id
_entity_poly.type
_entity_poly.pdbx_seq_one_letter_code
_entity_poly.pdbx_strand_id
1 'polypeptide(L)'
;MTQNRPQRPFTRQSTVLELATTLPGRAFKAMIVRQLPPVATEKERQELEDMTVGLPLETLVELSEGKLTWGIADSLLDLANRRPDRLVRRGLSAGKGVVTKARAGRR
;
A
#
# COMPACT_ATOMS: atom_id res chain seq x y z
N MET A 1 9.31 20.08 15.38
CA MET A 1 9.14 18.92 14.50
C MET A 1 8.25 17.92 15.21
N THR A 2 6.94 17.95 14.93
CA THR A 2 5.93 17.16 15.64
C THR A 2 6.11 15.68 15.32
N GLN A 3 6.50 14.89 16.33
CA GLN A 3 6.41 13.43 16.27
C GLN A 3 4.94 13.05 16.04
N ASN A 4 4.60 12.70 14.80
CA ASN A 4 3.29 12.19 14.44
C ASN A 4 3.17 10.79 15.06
N ARG A 5 2.61 10.69 16.27
CA ARG A 5 2.23 9.39 16.84
C ARG A 5 1.29 8.73 15.82
N PRO A 6 1.47 7.44 15.47
CA PRO A 6 0.61 6.77 14.49
C PRO A 6 -0.84 6.86 14.96
N GLN A 7 -1.59 7.80 14.38
CA GLN A 7 -2.99 8.00 14.71
C GLN A 7 -3.77 6.90 14.00
N ARG A 8 -4.30 5.97 14.79
CA ARG A 8 -5.33 5.06 14.29
C ARG A 8 -6.66 5.84 14.23
N PRO A 9 -7.49 5.64 13.21
CA PRO A 9 -7.31 4.70 12.10
C PRO A 9 -6.29 5.22 11.05
N PHE A 10 -5.51 4.30 10.48
CA PHE A 10 -4.64 4.61 9.34
C PHE A 10 -5.48 4.99 8.12
N THR A 11 -5.01 5.98 7.36
CA THR A 11 -5.67 6.48 6.15
C THR A 11 -4.70 6.51 4.97
N ARG A 12 -5.15 6.96 3.80
CA ARG A 12 -4.30 7.14 2.60
C ARG A 12 -3.18 8.17 2.81
N GLN A 13 -3.37 9.08 3.77
CA GLN A 13 -2.36 10.06 4.18
C GLN A 13 -1.33 9.48 5.16
N SER A 14 -1.57 8.29 5.69
CA SER A 14 -0.60 7.62 6.55
C SER A 14 0.61 7.19 5.74
N THR A 15 1.78 7.36 6.34
CA THR A 15 3.06 6.98 5.72
C THR A 15 3.32 5.48 5.87
N VAL A 16 4.21 4.94 5.05
CA VAL A 16 4.63 3.54 5.19
C VAL A 16 5.33 3.30 6.53
N LEU A 17 6.08 4.29 7.01
CA LEU A 17 6.71 4.26 8.32
C LEU A 17 5.67 4.11 9.46
N GLU A 18 4.56 4.85 9.39
CA GLU A 18 3.46 4.72 10.36
C GLU A 18 2.79 3.35 10.28
N LEU A 19 2.55 2.85 9.07
CA LEU A 19 1.97 1.53 8.84
C LEU A 19 2.88 0.40 9.34
N ALA A 20 4.21 0.58 9.28
CA ALA A 20 5.21 -0.40 9.73
C ALA A 20 5.17 -0.68 11.26
N THR A 21 4.32 0.03 12.01
CA THR A 21 3.95 -0.38 13.38
C THR A 21 3.05 -1.61 13.42
N THR A 22 2.52 -2.05 12.27
CA THR A 22 1.67 -3.24 12.10
C THR A 22 2.39 -4.32 11.28
N LEU A 23 2.01 -5.59 11.45
CA LEU A 23 2.53 -6.70 10.63
C LEU A 23 2.36 -6.48 9.11
N PRO A 24 1.16 -6.15 8.58
CA PRO A 24 0.98 -5.93 7.15
C PRO A 24 1.79 -4.72 6.65
N GLY A 25 1.90 -3.64 7.43
CA GLY A 25 2.75 -2.50 7.06
C GLY A 25 4.24 -2.82 7.07
N ARG A 26 4.73 -3.70 7.95
CA ARG A 26 6.13 -4.19 7.91
C ARG A 26 6.41 -4.99 6.65
N ALA A 27 5.52 -5.89 6.28
CA ALA A 27 5.64 -6.66 5.05
C ALA A 27 5.62 -5.74 3.81
N PHE A 28 4.75 -4.74 3.80
CA PHE A 28 4.69 -3.75 2.73
C PHE A 28 5.96 -2.91 2.63
N LYS A 29 6.50 -2.42 3.77
CA LYS A 29 7.79 -1.73 3.81
C LYS A 29 8.90 -2.59 3.19
N ALA A 30 9.00 -3.86 3.59
CA ALA A 30 10.01 -4.77 3.06
C ALA A 30 9.87 -4.99 1.54
N MET A 31 8.64 -5.00 1.02
CA MET A 31 8.38 -5.08 -0.42
C MET A 31 8.87 -3.83 -1.16
N ILE A 32 8.58 -2.64 -0.65
CA ILE A 32 9.06 -1.36 -1.24
C ILE A 32 10.58 -1.33 -1.26
N VAL A 33 11.22 -1.64 -0.11
CA VAL A 33 12.68 -1.62 0.02
C VAL A 33 13.36 -2.60 -0.94
N ARG A 34 12.70 -3.73 -1.25
CA ARG A 34 13.18 -4.69 -2.26
C ARG A 34 13.08 -4.20 -3.70
N GLN A 35 12.19 -3.25 -3.98
CA GLN A 35 12.00 -2.68 -5.31
C GLN A 35 12.80 -1.39 -5.53
N LEU A 36 13.46 -0.86 -4.48
CA LEU A 36 14.32 0.30 -4.62
C LEU A 36 15.51 -0.01 -5.55
N PRO A 37 15.92 0.96 -6.37
CA PRO A 37 17.08 0.80 -7.22
C PRO A 37 18.34 0.51 -6.37
N PRO A 38 19.28 -0.29 -6.89
CA PRO A 38 20.56 -0.49 -6.22
C PRO A 38 21.32 0.83 -6.17
N VAL A 39 21.93 1.11 -5.02
CA VAL A 39 22.75 2.30 -4.79
C VAL A 39 24.18 1.89 -4.44
N ALA A 40 25.13 2.81 -4.61
CA ALA A 40 26.55 2.51 -4.44
C ALA A 40 26.96 2.41 -2.97
N THR A 41 26.28 3.13 -2.07
CA THR A 41 26.61 3.18 -0.65
C THR A 41 25.43 2.84 0.26
N GLU A 42 25.73 2.28 1.43
CA GLU A 42 24.70 1.98 2.45
C GLU A 42 24.02 3.25 2.97
N LYS A 43 24.75 4.38 3.01
CA LYS A 43 24.19 5.68 3.43
C LYS A 43 23.13 6.17 2.44
N GLU A 44 23.43 6.14 1.14
CA GLU A 44 22.44 6.46 0.10
C GLU A 44 21.25 5.50 0.15
N ARG A 45 21.49 4.24 0.53
CA ARG A 45 20.44 3.22 0.65
C ARG A 45 19.46 3.57 1.75
N GLN A 46 19.99 3.95 2.91
CA GLN A 46 19.19 4.35 4.05
C GLN A 46 18.44 5.65 3.78
N GLU A 47 19.09 6.63 3.15
CA GLU A 47 18.44 7.91 2.78
C GLU A 47 17.30 7.68 1.78
N LEU A 48 17.53 6.85 0.75
CA LEU A 48 16.51 6.51 -0.24
C LEU A 48 15.35 5.72 0.39
N GLU A 49 15.65 4.79 1.29
CA GLU A 49 14.64 4.06 2.06
C GLU A 49 13.80 5.04 2.89
N ASP A 50 14.43 5.89 3.69
CA ASP A 50 13.76 6.83 4.58
C ASP A 50 12.89 7.83 3.80
N MET A 51 13.40 8.34 2.66
CA MET A 51 12.63 9.19 1.76
C MET A 51 11.41 8.46 1.20
N THR A 52 11.57 7.22 0.73
CA THR A 52 10.48 6.48 0.08
C THR A 52 9.42 6.05 1.09
N VAL A 53 9.81 5.57 2.27
CA VAL A 53 8.87 5.09 3.30
C VAL A 53 8.24 6.23 4.10
N GLY A 54 8.82 7.44 4.03
CA GLY A 54 8.25 8.67 4.55
C GLY A 54 7.11 9.23 3.69
N LEU A 55 6.93 8.74 2.46
CA LEU A 55 5.84 9.19 1.60
C LEU A 55 4.47 8.66 2.08
N PRO A 56 3.40 9.46 1.93
CA PRO A 56 2.04 8.98 2.08
C PRO A 56 1.72 7.85 1.12
N LEU A 57 0.82 6.94 1.53
CA LEU A 57 0.38 5.82 0.70
C LEU A 57 -0.25 6.29 -0.63
N GLU A 58 -1.00 7.40 -0.61
CA GLU A 58 -1.53 8.06 -1.80
C GLU A 58 -0.44 8.42 -2.81
N THR A 59 0.59 9.13 -2.35
CA THR A 59 1.72 9.53 -3.20
C THR A 59 2.44 8.32 -3.79
N LEU A 60 2.59 7.24 -3.01
CA LEU A 60 3.17 6.00 -3.52
C LEU A 60 2.31 5.35 -4.61
N VAL A 61 0.98 5.37 -4.49
CA VAL A 61 0.07 4.84 -5.53
C VAL A 61 0.20 5.66 -6.82
N GLU A 62 0.21 6.98 -6.71
CA GLU A 62 0.34 7.90 -7.85
C GLU A 62 1.68 7.72 -8.58
N LEU A 63 2.78 7.60 -7.84
CA LEU A 63 4.12 7.40 -8.40
C LEU A 63 4.37 5.98 -8.90
N SER A 64 3.51 5.01 -8.56
CA SER A 64 3.75 3.60 -8.88
C SER A 64 3.52 3.24 -10.35
N GLU A 65 3.01 4.17 -11.16
CA GLU A 65 2.65 3.95 -12.57
C GLU A 65 1.76 2.70 -12.76
N GLY A 66 0.90 2.43 -11.78
CA GLY A 66 -0.03 1.28 -11.78
C GLY A 66 0.51 -0.02 -11.14
N LYS A 67 1.76 -0.09 -10.68
CA LYS A 67 2.27 -1.27 -9.93
C LYS A 67 1.61 -1.42 -8.57
N LEU A 68 1.35 -0.29 -7.90
CA LEU A 68 0.55 -0.18 -6.68
C LEU A 68 -0.80 0.43 -7.05
N THR A 69 -1.87 -0.35 -6.94
CA THR A 69 -3.22 0.13 -7.21
C THR A 69 -3.90 0.60 -5.93
N TRP A 70 -4.88 1.49 -6.07
CA TRP A 70 -5.76 1.91 -4.97
C TRP A 70 -6.42 0.73 -4.23
N GLY A 71 -6.69 -0.38 -4.93
CA GLY A 71 -7.22 -1.59 -4.31
C GLY A 71 -6.23 -2.26 -3.36
N ILE A 72 -4.94 -2.30 -3.70
CA ILE A 72 -3.87 -2.83 -2.84
C ILE A 72 -3.67 -1.90 -1.64
N ALA A 73 -3.59 -0.59 -1.89
CA ALA A 73 -3.43 0.42 -0.84
C ALA A 73 -4.58 0.36 0.18
N ASP A 74 -5.84 0.34 -0.29
CA ASP A 74 -6.99 0.25 0.59
C ASP A 74 -7.05 -1.11 1.32
N SER A 75 -6.63 -2.22 0.71
CA SER A 75 -6.56 -3.53 1.37
C SER A 75 -5.51 -3.55 2.49
N LEU A 76 -4.37 -2.89 2.26
CA LEU A 76 -3.33 -2.70 3.26
C LEU A 76 -3.88 -1.90 4.46
N LEU A 77 -4.65 -0.84 4.20
CA LEU A 77 -5.29 -0.04 5.25
C LEU A 77 -6.35 -0.86 6.02
N ASP A 78 -7.17 -1.64 5.33
CA ASP A 78 -8.18 -2.51 5.98
C ASP A 78 -7.50 -3.55 6.90
N LEU A 79 -6.38 -4.14 6.47
CA LEU A 79 -5.57 -5.05 7.27
C LEU A 79 -4.88 -4.35 8.45
N ALA A 80 -4.24 -3.21 8.21
CA ALA A 80 -3.55 -2.44 9.25
C ALA A 80 -4.51 -1.93 10.34
N ASN A 81 -5.76 -1.63 9.95
CA ASN A 81 -6.83 -1.22 10.86
C ASN A 81 -7.59 -2.39 11.49
N ARG A 82 -7.18 -3.66 11.27
CA ARG A 82 -7.85 -4.86 11.78
C ARG A 82 -9.33 -4.95 11.38
N ARG A 83 -9.68 -4.54 10.15
CA ARG A 83 -11.03 -4.62 9.57
C ARG A 83 -11.07 -5.58 8.35
N PRO A 84 -10.82 -6.89 8.56
CA PRO A 84 -10.77 -7.85 7.46
C PRO A 84 -12.14 -8.10 6.80
N ASP A 85 -13.24 -7.77 7.48
CA ASP A 85 -14.62 -7.84 6.97
C ASP A 85 -14.84 -7.00 5.70
N ARG A 86 -14.07 -5.91 5.53
CA ARG A 86 -14.14 -5.03 4.36
C ARG A 86 -13.43 -5.60 3.12
N LEU A 87 -12.46 -6.51 3.30
CA LEU A 87 -11.76 -7.18 2.20
C LEU A 87 -12.70 -8.11 1.41
N VAL A 88 -13.55 -8.86 2.13
CA VAL A 88 -14.50 -9.83 1.54
C VAL A 88 -15.54 -9.13 0.66
N ARG A 89 -16.01 -7.95 1.09
CA ARG A 89 -16.96 -7.14 0.30
C ARG A 89 -16.35 -6.63 -1.00
N ARG A 90 -15.05 -6.29 -1.03
CA ARG A 90 -14.37 -5.79 -2.24
C ARG A 90 -14.00 -6.91 -3.21
N GLY A 91 -13.57 -8.08 -2.72
CA GLY A 91 -13.29 -9.26 -3.56
C GLY A 91 -14.54 -9.77 -4.31
N LEU A 92 -15.72 -9.72 -3.67
CA LEU A 92 -16.98 -10.11 -4.30
C LEU A 92 -17.47 -9.10 -5.36
N SER A 93 -17.17 -7.81 -5.19
CA SER A 93 -17.49 -6.77 -6.19
C SER A 93 -16.61 -6.86 -7.45
N ALA A 94 -15.32 -7.16 -7.27
CA ALA A 94 -14.40 -7.40 -8.39
C ALA A 94 -14.76 -8.69 -9.17
N GLY A 95 -15.18 -9.75 -8.48
CA GLY A 95 -15.61 -11.00 -9.10
C GLY A 95 -16.88 -10.86 -9.95
N LYS A 96 -17.88 -10.08 -9.50
CA LYS A 96 -19.09 -9.84 -10.30
C LYS A 96 -18.82 -9.02 -11.57
N GLY A 97 -17.91 -8.03 -11.53
CA GLY A 97 -17.57 -7.23 -12.71
C GLY A 97 -16.88 -8.01 -13.83
N VAL A 98 -15.95 -8.90 -13.47
CA VAL A 98 -15.16 -9.69 -14.44
C VAL A 98 -15.98 -10.81 -15.08
N VAL A 99 -16.85 -11.48 -14.32
CA VAL A 99 -17.69 -12.58 -14.86
C VAL A 99 -18.76 -12.04 -15.82
N THR A 100 -19.26 -10.82 -15.60
CA THR A 100 -20.27 -10.23 -16.49
C THR A 100 -19.66 -9.80 -17.83
N LYS A 101 -18.43 -9.28 -17.84
CA LYS A 101 -17.73 -8.88 -19.07
C LYS A 101 -17.31 -10.07 -19.93
N ALA A 102 -16.94 -11.21 -19.32
CA ALA A 102 -16.59 -12.43 -20.04
C ALA A 102 -17.79 -13.12 -20.73
N ARG A 103 -19.02 -12.86 -20.28
CA ARG A 103 -20.24 -13.45 -20.86
C ARG A 103 -20.85 -12.61 -21.99
N ALA A 104 -20.50 -11.32 -22.07
CA ALA A 104 -21.03 -10.39 -23.08
C ALA A 104 -20.23 -10.38 -24.40
N GLY A 105 -18.99 -10.85 -24.41
CA GLY A 105 -18.12 -10.87 -25.60
C GLY A 105 -18.19 -12.15 -26.43
N ARG A 106 -19.21 -12.99 -26.23
CA ARG A 106 -19.41 -14.24 -26.98
C ARG A 106 -20.81 -14.25 -27.60
N ARG A 107 -21.09 -13.27 -28.45
CA ARG A 107 -22.17 -13.29 -29.43
C ARG A 107 -21.69 -12.62 -30.70
#